data_AF-A0A7W1ZHA9-F1
#
_entry.id   AF-A0A7W1ZHA9-F1
#
_cell.length_a   1.000
_cell.length_b   1.000
_cell.length_c   1.000
_cell.angle_alpha   90.00
_cell.angle_beta   90.00
_cell.angle_gamma   90.00
#
_symmetry.space_group_name_H-M   'P 1'
#
loop_
_entity.id
_entity.type
_entity.pdbx_description
1 polymer ?
#
loop_
_entity_poly.entity_id
_entity_poly.type
_entity_poly.pdbx_seq_one_letter_code
_entity_poly.pdbx_strand_id
1 'polypeptide(L)' 'MIEKHFVQQITIDEQIAEVKREIAMRNKVYPKWTEAGSLSKAKADFQILVMEAVLISLQEIAKQKAPQAGLF' A
#
# COMPACT_ATOMS: atom_id res chain seq x y z
N MET A 1 23.43 -13.86 19.05
CA MET A 1 23.66 -12.87 17.98
C MET A 1 22.32 -12.20 17.71
N ILE A 2 22.10 -11.00 18.24
CA ILE A 2 20.92 -10.21 17.92
C ILE A 2 21.36 -9.27 16.80
N GLU A 3 20.89 -9.55 15.59
CA GLU A 3 21.16 -8.73 14.42
C GLU A 3 20.70 -7.30 14.70
N LYS A 4 21.67 -6.38 14.62
CA LYS A 4 21.46 -4.94 14.59
C LYS A 4 20.48 -4.64 13.46
N HIS A 5 19.21 -4.43 13.79
CA HIS A 5 18.26 -3.86 12.86
C HIS A 5 18.70 -2.42 12.64
N PHE A 6 19.51 -2.20 11.60
CA PHE A 6 19.68 -0.87 11.04
C PHE A 6 18.27 -0.41 10.65
N VAL A 7 17.73 0.52 11.41
CA VAL A 7 16.55 1.30 11.03
C VAL A 7 17.00 2.16 9.84
N GLN A 8 17.16 1.55 8.67
CA GLN A 8 17.05 2.32 7.44
C GLN A 8 15.59 2.73 7.35
N GLN A 9 15.38 4.04 7.38
CA GLN A 9 14.06 4.63 7.25
C GLN A 9 13.45 4.17 5.92
N ILE A 10 12.39 3.36 5.98
CA ILE A 10 11.68 2.90 4.78
C ILE A 10 11.19 4.13 4.02
N THR A 11 11.64 4.26 2.78
CA THR A 11 11.31 5.38 1.90
C THR A 11 9.82 5.36 1.54
N ILE A 12 9.30 6.52 1.14
CA ILE A 12 7.90 6.60 0.68
C ILE A 12 7.70 5.75 -0.58
N ASP A 13 8.69 5.66 -1.45
CA ASP A 13 8.62 4.83 -2.66
C ASP A 13 8.53 3.34 -2.33
N GLU A 14 9.30 2.85 -1.34
CA GLU A 14 9.19 1.47 -0.84
C GLU A 14 7.80 1.20 -0.24
N GLN A 15 7.26 2.14 0.54
CA GLN A 15 5.90 2.03 1.08
C GLN A 15 4.85 1.96 -0.05
N ILE A 16 4.96 2.82 -1.07
CA ILE A 16 4.09 2.82 -2.24
C ILE A 16 4.18 1.49 -2.99
N ALA A 17 5.40 0.97 -3.21
CA ALA A 17 5.62 -0.28 -3.91
C ALA A 17 4.96 -1.45 -3.18
N GLU A 18 5.12 -1.52 -1.86
CA GLU A 18 4.54 -2.60 -1.06
C GLU A 18 3.01 -2.52 -0.98
N VAL A 19 2.45 -1.32 -0.85
CA VAL A 19 0.99 -1.13 -0.90
C VAL A 19 0.41 -1.55 -2.25
N LYS A 20 1.07 -1.21 -3.37
CA LYS A 20 0.64 -1.68 -4.71
C LYS A 20 0.69 -3.20 -4.82
N ARG A 21 1.76 -3.84 -4.32
CA ARG A 21 1.88 -5.31 -4.30
C ARG A 21 0.73 -5.94 -3.51
N GLU A 22 0.39 -5.36 -2.36
CA GLU A 22 -0.68 -5.86 -1.51
C GLU A 22 -2.06 -5.72 -2.17
N ILE A 23 -2.36 -4.58 -2.79
CA ILE A 23 -3.61 -4.39 -3.56
C ILE A 23 -3.72 -5.45 -4.66
N ALA A 24 -2.65 -5.66 -5.44
CA ALA A 24 -2.62 -6.66 -6.50
C ALA A 24 -2.83 -8.08 -5.96
N MET A 25 -2.23 -8.41 -4.82
CA MET A 25 -2.39 -9.70 -4.16
C MET A 25 -3.83 -9.91 -3.69
N ARG A 26 -4.43 -8.91 -3.04
CA ARG A 26 -5.83 -8.96 -2.59
C ARG A 26 -6.80 -9.11 -3.75
N ASN A 27 -6.62 -8.35 -4.83
CA ASN A 27 -7.44 -8.48 -6.04
C ASN A 27 -7.37 -9.88 -6.65
N LYS A 28 -6.24 -10.59 -6.50
CA LYS A 28 -6.07 -11.96 -6.97
C LYS A 28 -6.67 -13.00 -6.02
N VAL A 29 -6.54 -12.82 -4.71
CA VAL A 29 -6.84 -13.85 -3.71
C VAL A 29 -8.23 -13.71 -3.10
N TYR A 30 -8.69 -12.49 -2.85
CA TYR A 30 -9.98 -12.24 -2.20
C TYR A 30 -11.18 -12.83 -2.94
N PRO A 31 -11.26 -12.83 -4.28
CA PRO A 31 -12.38 -13.46 -4.97
C PRO A 31 -12.59 -14.93 -4.53
N LYS A 32 -11.51 -15.72 -4.54
CA LYS A 32 -11.54 -17.12 -4.08
C LYS A 32 -11.97 -17.24 -2.62
N TRP A 33 -11.52 -16.33 -1.75
CA TRP A 33 -11.90 -16.35 -0.32
C TRP A 33 -13.35 -15.94 -0.10
N THR A 34 -13.88 -15.04 -0.93
CA THR A 34 -15.29 -14.64 -0.89
C THR A 34 -16.20 -15.76 -1.39
N GLU A 35 -15.81 -16.47 -2.45
CA GLU A 35 -16.52 -17.66 -2.95
C GLU A 35 -16.51 -18.79 -1.92
N ALA A 36 -15.38 -19.00 -1.23
CA ALA A 36 -15.24 -20.00 -0.17
C ALA A 36 -15.89 -19.58 1.17
N GLY A 37 -16.50 -18.40 1.26
CA GLY A 37 -17.12 -17.87 2.49
C GLY A 37 -16.15 -17.54 3.62
N SER A 38 -14.83 -17.60 3.38
CA SER A 38 -13.78 -17.30 4.37
C SER A 38 -13.60 -15.80 4.60
N LEU A 39 -14.10 -14.97 3.67
CA LEU A 39 -14.12 -13.52 3.78
C LEU A 39 -15.44 -13.01 3.18
N SER A 40 -16.17 -12.14 3.87
CA SER A 40 -17.37 -11.56 3.27
C SER A 40 -17.01 -10.58 2.15
N LYS A 41 -17.80 -10.55 1.07
CA LYS A 41 -17.58 -9.62 -0.05
C LYS A 41 -17.49 -8.17 0.42
N ALA A 42 -18.41 -7.73 1.28
CA ALA A 42 -18.40 -6.38 1.83
C ALA A 42 -17.11 -6.04 2.57
N LYS A 43 -16.54 -7.01 3.31
CA LYS A 43 -15.26 -6.82 4.01
C LYS A 43 -14.09 -6.77 3.04
N ALA A 44 -14.08 -7.63 2.02
CA ALA A 44 -13.07 -7.64 0.97
C ALA A 44 -13.04 -6.30 0.23
N ASP A 45 -14.20 -5.82 -0.22
CA ASP A 45 -14.36 -4.55 -0.93
C ASP A 45 -13.86 -3.39 -0.06
N PHE A 46 -14.29 -3.33 1.21
CA PHE A 46 -13.84 -2.30 2.15
C PHE A 46 -12.32 -2.33 2.36
N GLN A 47 -11.72 -3.51 2.52
CA GLN A 47 -10.29 -3.64 2.72
C GLN A 47 -9.48 -3.23 1.49
N ILE A 48 -9.98 -3.44 0.27
CA ILE A 48 -9.36 -2.95 -0.95
C ILE A 48 -9.44 -1.42 -0.99
N LEU A 49 -10.63 -0.84 -0.74
CA LEU A 49 -10.83 0.62 -0.70
C LEU A 49 -9.89 1.31 0.30
N VAL A 50 -9.70 0.74 1.49
CA VAL A 50 -8.74 1.27 2.48
C VAL A 50 -7.32 1.28 1.93
N MET A 51 -6.87 0.21 1.27
CA MET A 51 -5.50 0.18 0.71
C MET A 51 -5.32 1.16 -0.45
N GLU A 52 -6.35 1.35 -1.28
CA GLU A 52 -6.36 2.37 -2.33
C GLU A 52 -6.26 3.78 -1.74
N ALA A 53 -7.00 4.07 -0.67
CA ALA A 53 -6.89 5.33 0.06
C ALA A 53 -5.48 5.54 0.65
N VAL A 54 -4.88 4.50 1.24
CA VAL A 54 -3.49 4.56 1.73
C VAL A 54 -2.52 4.88 0.59
N LEU A 55 -2.68 4.23 -0.58
CA LEU A 55 -1.85 4.49 -1.74
C LEU A 55 -1.93 5.95 -2.19
N ILE A 56 -3.14 6.52 -2.22
CA ILE A 56 -3.36 7.93 -2.57
C ILE A 56 -2.63 8.84 -1.59
N SER A 57 -2.79 8.63 -0.27
CA SER A 57 -2.11 9.44 0.74
C SER A 57 -0.59 9.37 0.62
N LEU A 58 -0.02 8.18 0.37
CA LEU A 58 1.42 8.03 0.17
C LEU A 58 1.92 8.75 -1.09
N GLN A 59 1.14 8.71 -2.18
CA GLN A 59 1.47 9.43 -3.41
C GLN A 59 1.41 10.95 -3.21
N GLU A 60 0.48 11.47 -2.41
CA GLU A 60 0.44 12.89 -2.05
C GLU A 60 1.67 13.31 -1.24
N ILE A 61 2.08 12.49 -0.27
CA ILE A 61 3.32 12.72 0.49
C ILE A 61 4.54 12.70 -0.43
N ALA A 62 4.62 11.75 -1.38
CA ALA A 62 5.70 11.67 -2.34
C ALA A 62 5.78 12.94 -3.21
N LYS A 63 4.63 13.44 -3.68
CA LYS A 63 4.55 14.69 -4.46
C LYS A 63 5.03 15.90 -3.67
N GLN A 64 4.68 16.00 -2.39
CA GLN A 64 5.12 17.11 -1.52
C GLN A 64 6.63 17.09 -1.25
N LYS A 65 7.25 15.90 -1.28
CA LYS A 65 8.69 15.72 -1.08
C LYS A 65 9.50 15.91 -2.37
N ALA A 66 8.87 15.86 -3.54
CA ALA A 66 9.54 16.24 -4.77
C ALA A 66 9.90 17.74 -4.67
N PRO A 67 11.18 18.13 -4.90
CA PRO A 67 11.54 19.54 -4.88
C PRO A 67 10.63 20.27 -5.86
N GLN A 68 10.07 21.42 -5.43
CA GLN A 68 9.38 22.36 -6.31
C GLN A 68 10.34 22.65 -7.46
N ALA A 69 10.15 21.97 -8.60
CA ALA A 69 10.95 22.19 -9.78
C ALA A 69 10.80 23.68 -10.11
N GLY A 70 11.93 24.39 -10.04
CA GLY A 70 11.97 25.83 -9.92
C GLY A 70 11.16 26.52 -11.02
N LEU A 71 10.26 27.39 -10.59
CA LEU A 71 9.87 28.55 -11.37
C LEU A 71 11.02 29.56 -11.24
N PHE A 72 11.99 29.46 -12.14
CA PHE A 72 12.90 30.54 -12.51
C PHE A 72 12.87 30.69 -14.03
#